data_AF-A0A8D1Y8B5-F1
#
_entry.id   AF-A0A8D1Y8B5-F1
#
_cell.length_a   1.000
_cell.length_b   1.000
_cell.length_c   1.000
_cell.angle_alpha   90.00
_cell.angle_beta   90.00
_cell.angle_gamma   90.00
#
_symmetry.space_group_name_H-M   'P 1'
#
loop_
_entity.id
_entity.type
_entity.pdbx_description
1 polymer ?
#
loop_
_entity_poly.entity_id
_entity_poly.type
_entity_poly.pdbx_seq_one_letter_code
_entity_poly.pdbx_strand_id
1 'polypeptide(L)'
;MLDQASQCGAPGAEVDLPGAARGCGVPAIDPMLSGLSRIVNGEEAVPGSWPWQVSLQTSSGFHFCGGSLISEAWVVTAAHCEVRKSHLVVAGVSDLSSDEEAVQVLRIAEVVEHPLWNLHALRNDIALLKLATPARLSGAVSPVCLPSTNTSFPTGSLCATTGWGKTRHN
;
A
#
# COMPACT_ATOMS: atom_id res chain seq x y z
N MET A 1 8.91 -4.82 8.09
CA MET A 1 8.54 -4.06 6.87
C MET A 1 9.51 -2.90 6.76
N LEU A 2 9.88 -2.47 5.55
CA LEU A 2 10.70 -1.27 5.38
C LEU A 2 9.89 -0.13 4.79
N ASP A 3 10.24 1.10 5.16
CA ASP A 3 9.80 2.33 4.50
C ASP A 3 10.98 3.15 3.99
N GLN A 4 10.74 3.97 2.96
CA GLN A 4 11.77 4.81 2.38
C GLN A 4 11.16 6.11 1.86
N ALA A 5 11.73 7.24 2.29
CA ALA A 5 11.44 8.54 1.72
C ALA A 5 12.15 8.72 0.35
N SER A 6 11.42 9.22 -0.64
CA SER A 6 11.90 9.47 -2.00
C SER A 6 11.26 10.72 -2.59
N GLN A 7 11.84 11.23 -3.68
CA GLN A 7 11.23 12.32 -4.43
C GLN A 7 10.30 11.75 -5.50
N CYS A 8 9.07 12.23 -5.51
CA CYS A 8 8.05 11.90 -6.49
C CYS A 8 7.62 13.15 -7.27
N GLY A 9 6.72 12.95 -8.23
CA GLY A 9 6.03 14.03 -8.93
C GLY A 9 6.28 14.10 -10.43
N ALA A 10 5.40 14.83 -11.09
CA ALA A 10 5.43 15.17 -12.51
C ALA A 10 5.40 16.71 -12.63
N PRO A 11 5.81 17.32 -13.76
CA PRO A 11 5.71 18.77 -13.92
C PRO A 11 4.23 19.22 -13.86
N GLY A 12 3.84 19.89 -12.78
CA GLY A 12 2.46 20.39 -12.56
C GLY A 12 2.20 20.81 -11.11
N ALA A 13 1.20 21.69 -10.93
CA ALA A 13 1.03 22.63 -9.81
C ALA A 13 0.71 22.05 -8.41
N GLU A 14 1.12 22.80 -7.39
CA GLU A 14 0.86 22.59 -5.95
C GLU A 14 -0.62 22.55 -5.60
N VAL A 15 -0.98 21.68 -4.65
CA VAL A 15 -2.26 21.75 -3.94
C VAL A 15 -2.00 21.53 -2.45
N ASP A 16 -2.47 22.48 -1.65
CA ASP A 16 -2.48 22.47 -0.19
C ASP A 16 -3.76 21.77 0.31
N LEU A 17 -3.66 20.86 1.29
CA LEU A 17 -4.81 20.09 1.79
C LEU A 17 -5.03 20.35 3.30
N PRO A 18 -6.15 20.99 3.69
CA PRO A 18 -6.51 21.12 5.09
C PRO A 18 -7.53 20.07 5.55
N GLY A 19 -7.33 19.53 6.76
CA GLY A 19 -8.40 19.18 7.71
C GLY A 19 -8.73 17.69 7.88
N ALA A 20 -8.31 17.12 9.00
CA ALA A 20 -8.64 15.76 9.44
C ALA A 20 -9.87 15.72 10.37
N ALA A 21 -10.81 14.79 10.09
CA ALA A 21 -11.68 14.16 11.09
C ALA A 21 -12.23 12.85 10.51
N ARG A 22 -11.82 11.68 11.05
CA ARG A 22 -12.18 10.31 10.61
C ARG A 22 -12.14 10.14 9.07
N GLY A 23 -10.94 10.31 8.51
CA GLY A 23 -10.67 10.25 7.09
C GLY A 23 -9.66 9.17 6.73
N CYS A 24 -9.42 9.02 5.43
CA CYS A 24 -8.30 8.25 4.90
C CYS A 24 -6.96 8.99 5.14
N GLY A 25 -5.84 8.29 4.99
CA GLY A 25 -4.50 8.91 4.91
C GLY A 25 -3.97 9.52 6.21
N VAL A 26 -4.62 9.27 7.35
CA VAL A 26 -4.17 9.71 8.68
C VAL A 26 -3.91 8.45 9.52
N PRO A 27 -2.65 8.03 9.70
CA PRO A 27 -2.34 6.86 10.51
C PRO A 27 -2.53 7.18 12.00
N ALA A 28 -2.84 6.16 12.81
CA ALA A 28 -2.93 6.33 14.26
C ALA A 28 -1.54 6.37 14.93
N ILE A 29 -0.53 5.89 14.21
CA ILE A 29 0.88 5.86 14.61
C ILE A 29 1.64 6.60 13.52
N ASP A 30 2.29 7.72 13.85
CA ASP A 30 3.02 8.50 12.86
C ASP A 30 4.25 7.73 12.34
N PRO A 31 4.50 7.71 11.01
CA PRO A 31 5.71 7.13 10.47
C PRO A 31 6.93 7.97 10.82
N MET A 32 8.03 7.32 11.19
CA MET A 32 9.29 7.97 11.49
C MET A 32 10.22 7.93 10.27
N LEU A 33 10.00 8.83 9.32
CA LEU A 33 10.86 8.98 8.14
C LEU A 33 12.10 9.82 8.49
N SER A 34 13.27 9.19 8.62
CA SER A 34 14.51 9.91 8.87
C SER A 34 14.97 10.64 7.60
N GLY A 35 14.69 11.93 7.50
CA GLY A 35 14.98 12.80 6.35
C GLY A 35 16.47 12.98 5.98
N LEU A 36 17.38 12.16 6.49
CA LEU A 36 18.83 12.21 6.23
C LEU A 36 19.34 11.05 5.36
N SER A 37 18.45 10.20 4.89
CA SER A 37 18.83 8.91 4.30
C SER A 37 18.28 8.76 2.88
N ARG A 38 18.97 9.36 1.90
CA ARG A 38 18.98 8.88 0.50
C ARG A 38 19.73 7.53 0.42
N ILE A 39 19.51 6.62 1.36
CA ILE A 39 20.27 5.38 1.44
C ILE A 39 19.46 4.30 0.73
N VAL A 40 20.12 3.69 -0.24
CA VAL A 40 19.76 2.37 -0.78
C VAL A 40 19.48 1.45 0.42
N ASN A 41 18.40 0.67 0.40
CA ASN A 41 17.84 -0.09 1.54
C ASN A 41 17.07 0.81 2.54
N GLY A 42 15.74 0.87 2.41
CA GLY A 42 14.85 1.62 3.33
C GLY A 42 15.06 1.28 4.81
N GLU A 43 14.47 2.09 5.69
CA GLU A 43 14.56 1.92 7.14
C GLU A 43 13.43 1.04 7.66
N GLU A 44 13.59 0.49 8.86
CA GLU A 44 12.54 -0.31 9.48
C GLU A 44 11.36 0.60 9.83
N ALA A 45 10.21 0.29 9.24
CA ALA A 45 9.01 1.07 9.48
C ALA A 45 8.50 0.81 10.90
N VAL A 46 8.06 1.87 11.59
CA VAL A 46 7.40 1.71 12.90
C VAL A 46 6.17 0.80 12.74
N PRO A 47 6.02 -0.29 13.52
CA PRO A 47 4.90 -1.20 13.38
C PRO A 47 3.55 -0.47 13.40
N GLY A 48 2.70 -0.75 12.41
CA GLY A 48 1.39 -0.12 12.25
C GLY A 48 1.38 1.33 11.73
N SER A 49 2.53 1.96 11.48
CA SER A 49 2.60 3.35 10.98
C SER A 49 2.13 3.56 9.53
N TRP A 50 2.04 2.47 8.76
CA TRP A 50 1.49 2.44 7.40
C TRP A 50 0.25 1.53 7.35
N PRO A 51 -0.87 1.94 7.98
CA PRO A 51 -2.00 1.06 8.28
C PRO A 51 -2.83 0.65 7.04
N TRP A 52 -2.55 1.26 5.89
CA TRP A 52 -3.12 0.85 4.60
C TRP A 52 -2.29 -0.22 3.90
N GLN A 53 -1.03 -0.46 4.29
CA GLN A 53 -0.20 -1.47 3.67
C GLN A 53 -0.82 -2.84 3.87
N VAL A 54 -1.00 -3.58 2.77
CA VAL A 54 -1.39 -4.99 2.83
C VAL A 54 -0.34 -5.88 2.18
N SER A 55 -0.26 -7.11 2.66
CA SER A 55 0.50 -8.21 2.08
C SER A 55 -0.46 -9.09 1.28
N LEU A 56 -0.15 -9.31 0.00
CA LEU A 56 -0.86 -10.27 -0.84
C LEU A 56 -0.15 -11.61 -0.74
N GLN A 57 -0.88 -12.63 -0.32
CA GLN A 57 -0.35 -13.95 -0.05
C GLN A 57 -1.05 -15.03 -0.86
N THR A 58 -0.31 -16.07 -1.25
CA THR A 58 -0.91 -17.29 -1.80
C THR A 58 -1.78 -17.98 -0.74
N SER A 59 -2.56 -18.99 -1.14
CA SER A 59 -3.34 -19.79 -0.19
C SER A 59 -2.49 -20.54 0.84
N SER A 60 -1.18 -20.66 0.62
CA SER A 60 -0.22 -21.26 1.55
C SER A 60 0.46 -20.23 2.46
N GLY A 61 0.06 -18.95 2.41
CA GLY A 61 0.63 -17.89 3.22
C GLY A 61 1.91 -17.25 2.65
N PHE A 62 2.31 -17.57 1.41
CA PHE A 62 3.51 -16.99 0.82
C PHE A 62 3.23 -15.58 0.29
N HIS A 63 3.92 -14.57 0.85
CA HIS A 63 3.90 -13.19 0.34
C HIS A 63 4.50 -13.10 -1.06
N PHE A 64 3.76 -12.53 -2.01
CA PHE A 64 4.23 -12.35 -3.39
C PHE A 64 4.08 -10.93 -3.93
N CYS A 65 3.19 -10.11 -3.35
CA CYS A 65 2.98 -8.72 -3.76
C CYS A 65 2.46 -7.86 -2.59
N GLY A 66 2.48 -6.54 -2.78
CA GLY A 66 1.86 -5.56 -1.89
C GLY A 66 0.56 -4.99 -2.45
N GLY A 67 -0.16 -4.26 -1.62
CA GLY A 67 -1.29 -3.42 -2.01
C GLY A 67 -1.57 -2.35 -0.97
N SER A 68 -2.58 -1.53 -1.22
CA SER A 68 -3.05 -0.52 -0.28
C SER A 68 -4.54 -0.59 -0.06
N LEU A 69 -4.97 -0.60 1.19
CA LEU A 69 -6.37 -0.47 1.57
C LEU A 69 -6.83 0.95 1.24
N ILE A 70 -7.87 1.08 0.42
CA ILE A 70 -8.45 2.38 0.01
C ILE A 70 -9.85 2.60 0.61
N SER A 71 -10.45 1.54 1.15
CA SER A 71 -11.62 1.56 2.03
C SER A 71 -11.68 0.23 2.78
N GLU A 72 -12.60 0.07 3.74
CA GLU A 72 -12.81 -1.21 4.43
C GLU A 72 -13.06 -2.39 3.48
N ALA A 73 -13.62 -2.15 2.29
CA ALA A 73 -14.00 -3.21 1.35
C ALA A 73 -13.07 -3.35 0.14
N TRP A 74 -12.09 -2.47 -0.04
CA TRP A 74 -11.32 -2.38 -1.28
C TRP A 74 -9.83 -2.19 -1.06
N VAL A 75 -9.04 -2.94 -1.83
CA VAL A 75 -7.59 -2.80 -1.94
C VAL A 75 -7.23 -2.43 -3.37
N VAL A 76 -6.31 -1.49 -3.55
CA VAL A 76 -5.63 -1.25 -4.82
C VAL A 76 -4.29 -1.99 -4.86
N THR A 77 -3.94 -2.55 -6.00
CA THR A 77 -2.65 -3.20 -6.25
C THR A 77 -2.27 -3.07 -7.73
N ALA A 78 -1.12 -3.61 -8.12
CA ALA A 78 -0.70 -3.66 -9.51
C ALA A 78 -1.38 -4.84 -10.24
N ALA A 79 -1.70 -4.66 -11.51
CA ALA A 79 -2.30 -5.73 -12.33
C ALA A 79 -1.27 -6.85 -12.61
N HIS A 80 0.02 -6.51 -12.75
CA HIS A 80 1.07 -7.50 -12.94
C HIS A 80 1.26 -8.46 -11.76
N CYS A 81 0.67 -8.16 -10.60
CA CYS A 81 0.65 -9.11 -9.46
C CYS A 81 -0.21 -10.34 -9.74
N GLU A 82 -1.04 -10.34 -10.79
CA GLU A 82 -1.86 -11.48 -11.24
C GLU A 82 -2.67 -12.11 -10.08
N VAL A 83 -3.30 -11.27 -9.29
CA VAL A 83 -4.03 -11.70 -8.09
C VAL A 83 -5.24 -12.55 -8.48
N ARG A 84 -5.46 -13.66 -7.76
CA ARG A 84 -6.60 -14.56 -7.96
C ARG A 84 -7.47 -14.56 -6.72
N LYS A 85 -8.76 -14.93 -6.85
CA LYS A 85 -9.68 -15.05 -5.70
C LYS A 85 -9.24 -16.07 -4.64
N SER A 86 -8.37 -17.00 -5.00
CA SER A 86 -7.77 -17.98 -4.08
C SER A 86 -6.65 -17.38 -3.22
N HIS A 87 -6.13 -16.20 -3.55
CA HIS A 87 -5.15 -15.48 -2.75
C HIS A 87 -5.82 -14.81 -1.54
N LEU A 88 -4.98 -14.38 -0.61
CA LEU A 88 -5.35 -13.76 0.65
C LEU A 88 -4.79 -12.34 0.70
N VAL A 89 -5.56 -11.43 1.30
CA VAL A 89 -5.11 -10.09 1.69
C VAL A 89 -4.84 -10.14 3.18
N VAL A 90 -3.62 -9.82 3.60
CA VAL A 90 -3.24 -9.74 5.02
C VAL A 90 -2.99 -8.27 5.38
N ALA A 91 -3.77 -7.75 6.32
CA ALA A 91 -3.71 -6.37 6.79
C ALA A 91 -3.28 -6.30 8.27
N GLY A 92 -2.64 -5.19 8.66
CA GLY A 92 -2.16 -4.96 10.02
C GLY A 92 -0.90 -5.75 10.37
N VAL A 93 -0.14 -6.18 9.36
CA VAL A 93 1.12 -6.93 9.49
C VAL A 93 2.31 -5.99 9.26
N SER A 94 3.31 -6.07 10.12
CA SER A 94 4.59 -5.35 9.98
C SER A 94 5.74 -6.35 9.74
N ASP A 95 5.70 -7.50 10.39
CA ASP A 95 6.69 -8.58 10.24
C ASP A 95 6.02 -9.84 9.69
N LEU A 96 6.36 -10.22 8.46
CA LEU A 96 5.80 -11.41 7.80
C LEU A 96 6.24 -12.74 8.44
N SER A 97 7.21 -12.70 9.36
CA SER A 97 7.70 -13.88 10.08
C SER A 97 7.13 -14.02 11.49
N SER A 98 6.33 -13.04 11.95
CA SER A 98 5.73 -13.05 13.29
C SER A 98 4.30 -13.58 13.28
N ASP A 99 4.01 -14.49 14.22
CA ASP A 99 2.65 -14.97 14.51
C ASP A 99 1.99 -14.19 15.67
N GLU A 100 2.68 -13.20 16.25
CA GLU A 100 2.22 -12.46 17.43
C GLU A 100 1.40 -11.21 17.09
N GLU A 101 1.46 -10.75 15.84
CA GLU A 101 0.72 -9.57 15.39
C GLU A 101 -0.78 -9.85 15.23
N ALA A 102 -1.62 -8.91 15.64
CA ALA A 102 -3.08 -8.99 15.50
C ALA A 102 -3.51 -8.70 14.04
N VAL A 103 -3.14 -9.58 13.12
CA VAL A 103 -3.38 -9.45 11.68
C VAL A 103 -4.80 -9.82 11.28
N GLN A 104 -5.25 -9.28 10.15
CA GLN A 104 -6.50 -9.69 9.50
C GLN A 104 -6.20 -10.43 8.21
N VAL A 105 -6.61 -11.71 8.14
CA VAL A 105 -6.55 -12.51 6.91
C VAL A 105 -7.90 -12.45 6.20
N LEU A 106 -7.93 -11.74 5.07
CA LEU A 106 -9.14 -11.36 4.35
C LEU A 106 -9.21 -12.08 3.00
N ARG A 107 -10.38 -12.65 2.70
CA ARG A 107 -10.66 -13.30 1.41
C ARG A 107 -11.05 -12.28 0.34
N ILE A 108 -10.77 -12.60 -0.91
CA ILE A 108 -11.09 -11.76 -2.08
C ILE A 108 -12.40 -12.27 -2.71
N ALA A 109 -13.41 -11.40 -2.82
CA ALA A 109 -14.65 -11.69 -3.52
C ALA A 109 -14.53 -11.44 -5.03
N GLU A 110 -13.78 -10.41 -5.43
CA GLU A 110 -13.67 -9.96 -6.81
C GLU A 110 -12.29 -9.36 -7.08
N VAL A 111 -11.78 -9.61 -8.30
CA VAL A 111 -10.56 -9.00 -8.83
C VAL A 111 -10.97 -8.25 -10.09
N VAL A 112 -10.69 -6.95 -10.13
CA VAL A 112 -11.04 -6.07 -11.24
C VAL A 112 -9.74 -5.44 -11.76
N GLU A 113 -9.20 -6.01 -12.83
CA GLU A 113 -8.06 -5.42 -13.53
C GLU A 113 -8.52 -4.24 -14.39
N HIS A 114 -7.63 -3.27 -14.60
CA HIS A 114 -7.91 -2.20 -15.53
C HIS A 114 -8.18 -2.77 -16.94
N PRO A 115 -9.29 -2.39 -17.63
CA PRO A 115 -9.69 -2.99 -18.90
C PRO A 115 -8.68 -2.76 -20.04
N LEU A 116 -7.78 -1.79 -19.87
CA LEU A 116 -6.69 -1.48 -20.81
C LEU A 116 -5.31 -1.90 -20.28
N TRP A 117 -5.23 -2.78 -19.28
CA TRP A 117 -3.98 -3.34 -18.79
C TRP A 117 -3.24 -4.04 -19.95
N ASN A 118 -1.94 -3.74 -20.10
CA ASN A 118 -1.09 -4.33 -21.11
C ASN A 118 0.26 -4.74 -20.50
N LEU A 119 0.47 -6.05 -20.35
CA LEU A 119 1.67 -6.64 -19.76
C LEU A 119 2.95 -6.32 -20.55
N HIS A 120 2.89 -6.21 -21.88
CA HIS A 120 4.06 -5.96 -22.71
C HIS A 120 4.55 -4.51 -22.62
N ALA A 121 3.61 -3.57 -22.51
CA ALA A 121 3.92 -2.14 -22.42
C ALA A 121 3.95 -1.63 -20.97
N LEU A 122 3.60 -2.48 -19.98
CA LEU A 122 3.38 -2.11 -18.59
C LEU A 122 2.47 -0.89 -18.42
N ARG A 123 1.45 -0.76 -19.29
CA ARG A 123 0.52 0.37 -19.29
C ARG A 123 -0.75 0.03 -18.55
N ASN A 124 -1.22 0.95 -17.71
CA ASN A 124 -2.41 0.80 -16.87
C ASN A 124 -2.28 -0.37 -15.87
N ASP A 125 -1.12 -0.46 -15.23
CA ASP A 125 -0.77 -1.52 -14.28
C ASP A 125 -1.47 -1.34 -12.93
N ILE A 126 -2.79 -1.53 -12.92
CA ILE A 126 -3.62 -1.33 -11.75
C ILE A 126 -4.76 -2.34 -11.71
N ALA A 127 -5.01 -2.88 -10.52
CA ALA A 127 -6.14 -3.75 -10.23
C ALA A 127 -6.78 -3.38 -8.88
N LEU A 128 -8.08 -3.61 -8.78
CA LEU A 128 -8.85 -3.47 -7.56
C LEU A 128 -9.28 -4.83 -7.04
N LEU A 129 -9.12 -5.05 -5.74
CA LEU A 129 -9.56 -6.25 -5.05
C LEU A 129 -10.72 -5.89 -4.14
N LYS A 130 -11.88 -6.49 -4.38
CA LYS A 130 -13.03 -6.41 -3.46
C LYS A 130 -12.90 -7.48 -2.41
N LEU A 131 -12.89 -7.08 -1.14
CA LEU A 131 -12.85 -8.01 -0.02
C LEU A 131 -14.21 -8.68 0.17
N ALA A 132 -14.20 -9.97 0.55
CA ALA A 132 -15.41 -10.75 0.82
C ALA A 132 -16.11 -10.30 2.12
N THR A 133 -15.31 -9.86 3.09
CA THR A 133 -15.77 -9.23 4.33
C THR A 133 -14.98 -7.94 4.50
N PRO A 134 -15.61 -6.82 4.89
CA PRO A 134 -14.89 -5.58 5.16
C PRO A 134 -13.81 -5.78 6.24
N ALA A 135 -12.65 -5.15 6.03
CA ALA A 135 -11.60 -5.02 7.01
C ALA A 135 -12.09 -4.25 8.24
N ARG A 136 -11.71 -4.71 9.43
CA ARG A 136 -12.02 -4.03 10.69
C ARG A 136 -11.00 -2.94 10.93
N LEU A 137 -11.42 -1.68 10.94
CA LEU A 137 -10.48 -0.58 11.18
C LEU A 137 -9.90 -0.63 12.60
N SER A 138 -8.62 -0.31 12.72
CA SER A 138 -7.86 -0.28 13.97
C SER A 138 -6.70 0.72 13.85
N GLY A 139 -5.89 0.86 14.90
CA GLY A 139 -4.69 1.70 14.84
C GLY A 139 -3.68 1.26 13.77
N ALA A 140 -3.66 -0.03 13.42
CA ALA A 140 -2.77 -0.61 12.42
C ALA A 140 -3.49 -0.98 11.10
N VAL A 141 -4.78 -0.68 10.98
CA VAL A 141 -5.59 -0.98 9.77
C VAL A 141 -6.51 0.20 9.47
N SER A 142 -6.17 0.98 8.45
CA SER A 142 -6.96 2.13 8.00
C SER A 142 -6.65 2.48 6.54
N PRO A 143 -7.58 3.10 5.79
CA PRO A 143 -7.37 3.32 4.37
C PRO A 143 -6.47 4.53 4.06
N VAL A 144 -5.74 4.46 2.94
CA VAL A 144 -5.05 5.62 2.33
C VAL A 144 -6.03 6.44 1.49
N CYS A 145 -5.75 7.74 1.34
CA CYS A 145 -6.53 8.59 0.44
C CYS A 145 -6.15 8.36 -1.02
N LEU A 146 -7.14 8.46 -1.89
CA LEU A 146 -6.91 8.55 -3.32
C LEU A 146 -6.71 10.02 -3.72
N PRO A 147 -5.77 10.32 -4.64
CA PRO A 147 -5.67 11.64 -5.24
C PRO A 147 -6.94 11.95 -6.05
N SER A 148 -7.26 13.22 -6.21
CA SER A 148 -8.26 13.64 -7.19
C SER A 148 -7.69 13.46 -8.60
N THR A 149 -8.54 13.33 -9.61
CA THR A 149 -8.12 13.12 -11.01
C THR A 149 -7.22 14.23 -11.55
N ASN A 150 -7.33 15.44 -10.99
CA ASN A 150 -6.53 16.61 -11.36
C ASN A 150 -5.41 16.92 -10.36
N THR A 151 -5.19 16.07 -9.35
CA THR A 151 -4.08 16.26 -8.41
C THR A 151 -2.76 16.07 -9.15
N SER A 152 -1.90 17.07 -9.05
CA SER A 152 -0.51 16.98 -9.49
C SER A 152 0.39 17.02 -8.26
N PHE A 153 1.41 16.18 -8.26
CA PHE A 153 2.46 16.21 -7.26
C PHE A 153 3.66 16.91 -7.90
N PRO A 154 4.06 18.10 -7.42
CA PRO A 154 5.22 18.80 -7.96
C PRO A 154 6.46 17.91 -7.99
N THR A 155 7.28 18.06 -9.02
CA THR A 155 8.57 17.36 -9.07
C THR A 155 9.40 17.70 -7.83
N GLY A 156 9.84 16.67 -7.12
CA GLY A 156 10.60 16.84 -5.88
C GLY A 156 9.75 16.76 -4.61
N SER A 157 8.42 16.59 -4.73
CA SER A 157 7.57 16.27 -3.59
C SER A 157 8.11 15.06 -2.83
N LEU A 158 8.07 15.12 -1.51
CA LEU A 158 8.47 14.01 -0.67
C LEU A 158 7.35 12.97 -0.67
N CYS A 159 7.67 11.76 -1.10
CA CYS A 159 6.79 10.59 -1.02
C CYS A 159 7.48 9.48 -0.22
N ALA A 160 6.70 8.53 0.28
CA ALA A 160 7.21 7.32 0.90
C ALA A 160 6.82 6.09 0.08
N THR A 161 7.68 5.08 0.06
CA THR A 161 7.37 3.73 -0.41
C THR A 161 7.59 2.74 0.73
N THR A 162 6.71 1.75 0.85
CA THR A 162 6.75 0.74 1.92
C THR A 162 6.61 -0.66 1.36
N GLY A 163 7.18 -1.66 2.05
CA GLY A 163 6.96 -3.06 1.72
C GLY A 163 8.00 -4.02 2.26
N TRP A 164 7.96 -5.25 1.74
CA TRP A 164 8.85 -6.36 2.09
C TRP A 164 9.68 -6.83 0.88
N GLY A 165 9.77 -5.99 -0.15
CA GLY A 165 10.52 -6.26 -1.37
C GLY A 165 12.04 -6.35 -1.12
N LYS A 166 12.78 -6.84 -2.11
CA LYS A 166 14.23 -6.99 -2.02
C LYS A 166 14.90 -5.62 -1.80
N THR A 167 15.80 -5.57 -0.83
CA THR A 167 16.63 -4.40 -0.55
C THR A 167 17.89 -4.33 -1.42
N ARG A 168 18.23 -5.43 -2.13
CA ARG A 168 19.37 -5.50 -3.05
C ARG A 168 18.94 -5.95 -4.45
N HIS A 169 19.47 -5.28 -5.46
CA HIS A 169 19.62 -5.85 -6.80
C HIS A 169 20.88 -6.74 -6.80
N ASN A 170 20.77 -7.97 -7.30
CA ASN A 170 21.94 -8.77 -7.65
C ASN A 170 22.52 -8.27 -8.97
#